data_AF-A0A968RNI4-F1
#
_entry.id   AF-A0A968RNI4-F1
#
_cell.length_a   1.000
_cell.length_b   1.000
_cell.length_c   1.000
_cell.angle_alpha   90.00
_cell.angle_beta   90.00
_cell.angle_gamma   90.00
#
_symmetry.space_group_name_H-M   'P 1'
#
loop_
_entity.id
_entity.type
_entity.pdbx_description
1 polymer ?
#
loop_
_entity_poly.entity_id
_entity_poly.type
_entity_poly.pdbx_seq_one_letter_code
_entity_poly.pdbx_strand_id
1 'polypeptide(L)'
;MDRKNHDQSSSTSIKTFADGLWWAAVTMTTVGYGDKVPNSKAGKVMGIIWIFTSIILLSLFTANASAILNRSVEEIPIQTKEDLRGVTVGAVQKSSGEEYLLREHIEYERFENIDAALDALLNDKIDCVVSNVPVIQYLNKHDKRYFNQLAIASNWLLRNNMGIALSEESPLKEPIDNVLLQLISEKKWQQALYEYLGE
;
A
#
# COMPACT_ATOMS: atom_id res chain seq x y z
N MET A 1 67.76 25.63 -1.34
CA MET A 1 67.07 25.44 -2.63
C MET A 1 65.58 25.56 -2.34
N ASP A 2 65.08 26.80 -2.25
CA ASP A 2 63.67 27.10 -1.96
C ASP A 2 63.06 27.88 -3.12
N ARG A 3 62.19 27.23 -3.89
CA ARG A 3 61.28 27.87 -4.86
C ARG A 3 60.29 26.80 -5.36
N LYS A 4 59.18 26.63 -4.65
CA LYS A 4 57.95 25.95 -5.12
C LYS A 4 56.89 26.13 -4.04
N ASN A 5 55.95 27.07 -4.20
CA ASN A 5 54.61 27.06 -3.56
C ASN A 5 53.71 28.27 -3.86
N HIS A 6 54.06 29.19 -4.77
CA HIS A 6 53.24 30.39 -4.98
C HIS A 6 52.14 30.32 -6.06
N ASP A 7 52.03 29.22 -6.83
CA ASP A 7 51.16 29.19 -8.03
C ASP A 7 49.91 28.29 -7.95
N GLN A 8 49.72 27.49 -6.89
CA GLN A 8 48.55 26.58 -6.78
C GLN A 8 47.29 27.23 -6.21
N SER A 9 47.39 28.34 -5.46
CA SER A 9 46.23 28.98 -4.84
C SER A 9 45.36 29.78 -5.82
N SER A 10 45.88 30.16 -6.98
CA SER A 10 45.18 31.03 -7.94
C SER A 10 44.32 30.25 -8.95
N SER A 11 44.58 28.96 -9.16
CA SER A 11 43.87 28.09 -10.11
C SER A 11 42.62 27.45 -9.50
N THR A 12 42.65 27.16 -8.19
CA THR A 12 41.58 26.51 -7.44
C THR A 12 40.57 27.47 -6.84
N SER A 13 40.80 28.78 -6.91
CA SER A 13 39.83 29.76 -6.42
C SER A 13 38.60 29.84 -7.32
N ILE A 14 37.43 29.91 -6.71
CA ILE A 14 36.16 30.24 -7.39
C ILE A 14 36.27 31.67 -7.93
N LYS A 15 36.12 31.85 -9.26
CA LYS A 15 36.20 33.16 -9.93
C LYS A 15 34.91 33.55 -10.63
N THR A 16 34.14 32.56 -11.07
CA THR A 16 32.87 32.77 -11.77
C THR A 16 31.70 32.19 -11.00
N PHE A 17 30.48 32.61 -11.34
CA PHE A 17 29.26 32.02 -10.80
C PHE A 17 29.17 30.51 -11.10
N ALA A 18 29.58 30.11 -12.32
CA ALA A 18 29.61 28.70 -12.72
C ALA A 18 30.55 27.86 -11.86
N ASP A 19 31.73 28.38 -11.49
CA ASP A 19 32.65 27.70 -10.55
C ASP A 19 32.00 27.50 -9.18
N GLY A 20 31.20 28.47 -8.73
CA GLY A 20 30.47 28.40 -7.46
C GLY A 20 29.37 27.34 -7.48
N LEU A 21 28.61 27.27 -8.58
CA LEU A 21 27.57 26.26 -8.77
C LEU A 21 28.17 24.84 -8.89
N TRP A 22 29.28 24.71 -9.62
CA TRP A 22 30.04 23.46 -9.71
C TRP A 22 30.52 22.99 -8.33
N TRP A 23 31.15 23.88 -7.57
CA TRP A 23 31.60 23.57 -6.21
C TRP A 23 30.44 23.14 -5.30
N ALA A 24 29.31 23.85 -5.36
CA ALA A 24 28.13 23.55 -4.58
C ALA A 24 27.56 22.15 -4.91
N ALA A 25 27.48 21.80 -6.21
CA ALA A 25 27.00 20.51 -6.67
C ALA A 25 27.91 19.35 -6.24
N VAL A 26 29.22 19.48 -6.42
CA VAL A 26 30.23 18.47 -6.04
C VAL A 26 30.30 18.28 -4.51
N THR A 27 30.03 19.35 -3.75
CA THR A 27 29.94 19.29 -2.28
C THR A 27 28.66 18.61 -1.81
N MET A 28 27.51 18.93 -2.43
CA MET A 28 26.21 18.32 -2.10
C MET A 28 26.20 16.82 -2.37
N THR A 29 26.87 16.36 -3.43
CA THR A 29 27.00 14.94 -3.79
C THR A 29 28.10 14.21 -3.02
N THR A 30 28.82 14.89 -2.12
CA THR A 30 29.95 14.37 -1.35
C THR A 30 31.16 13.90 -2.18
N VAL A 31 31.19 14.19 -3.48
CA VAL A 31 32.28 13.75 -4.38
C VAL A 31 33.58 14.48 -4.08
N GLY A 32 33.51 15.80 -3.82
CA GLY A 32 34.63 16.55 -3.25
C GLY A 32 35.93 16.59 -4.07
N TYR A 33 35.87 16.86 -5.38
CA TYR A 33 37.07 16.92 -6.24
C TYR A 33 38.16 17.89 -5.78
N GLY A 34 37.80 18.95 -5.03
CA GLY A 34 38.75 19.93 -4.49
C GLY A 34 39.43 20.82 -5.53
N ASP A 35 38.95 20.78 -6.77
CA ASP A 35 39.42 21.55 -7.92
C ASP A 35 39.01 23.03 -7.85
N LYS A 36 37.87 23.30 -7.23
CA LYS A 36 37.40 24.65 -6.89
C LYS A 36 37.08 24.73 -5.42
N VAL A 37 37.56 25.76 -4.72
CA VAL A 37 37.29 25.98 -3.29
C VAL A 37 37.12 27.46 -2.95
N PRO A 38 36.24 27.82 -2.00
CA PRO A 38 36.10 29.18 -1.53
C PRO A 38 37.31 29.57 -0.66
N ASN A 39 38.18 30.43 -1.20
CA ASN A 39 39.37 30.89 -0.50
C ASN A 39 39.13 32.13 0.39
N SER A 40 38.08 32.90 0.13
CA SER A 40 37.75 34.10 0.90
C SER A 40 37.11 33.76 2.26
N LYS A 41 37.31 34.62 3.27
CA LYS A 41 36.69 34.43 4.60
C LYS A 41 35.17 34.33 4.51
N ALA A 42 34.54 35.20 3.73
CA ALA A 42 33.10 35.17 3.49
C ALA A 42 32.65 33.90 2.73
N GLY A 43 33.43 33.45 1.74
CA GLY A 43 33.15 32.23 0.99
C GLY A 43 33.21 30.98 1.86
N LYS A 44 34.14 30.91 2.82
CA LYS A 44 34.21 29.80 3.77
C LYS A 44 33.00 29.74 4.70
N VAL A 45 32.52 30.90 5.18
CA VAL A 45 31.30 30.97 6.00
C VAL A 45 30.08 30.51 5.21
N MET A 46 29.91 31.00 3.97
CA MET A 46 28.84 30.52 3.08
C MET A 46 28.96 29.02 2.79
N GLY A 47 30.19 28.51 2.64
CA GLY A 47 30.41 27.09 2.41
C GLY A 47 30.00 26.21 3.59
N ILE A 48 30.25 26.66 4.83
CA ILE A 48 29.76 25.97 6.04
C ILE A 48 28.23 25.91 6.05
N ILE A 49 27.56 27.03 5.76
CA ILE A 49 26.08 27.09 5.69
C ILE A 49 25.56 26.15 4.60
N TRP A 50 26.21 26.12 3.44
CA TRP A 50 25.85 25.24 2.33
C TRP A 50 25.92 23.76 2.76
N ILE A 51 27.00 23.33 3.43
CA ILE A 51 27.17 21.94 3.89
C ILE A 51 26.01 21.53 4.80
N PHE A 52 25.64 22.33 5.80
CA PHE A 52 24.50 22.03 6.66
C PHE A 52 23.17 21.99 5.89
N THR A 53 22.98 22.94 4.97
CA THR A 53 21.78 23.00 4.12
C THR A 53 21.66 21.76 3.25
N SER A 54 22.74 21.30 2.63
CA SER A 54 22.78 20.09 1.81
C SER A 54 22.38 18.84 2.60
N ILE A 55 22.84 18.71 3.85
CA ILE A 55 22.48 17.57 4.71
C ILE A 55 20.98 17.58 5.04
N ILE A 56 20.42 18.75 5.39
CA ILE A 56 18.98 18.89 5.66
C ILE A 56 18.16 18.55 4.42
N LEU A 57 18.54 19.06 3.25
CA LEU A 57 17.85 18.80 1.99
C LEU A 57 17.89 17.31 1.62
N LEU A 58 19.04 16.65 1.79
CA LEU A 58 19.17 15.22 1.54
C LEU A 58 18.29 14.39 2.49
N SER A 59 18.26 14.75 3.77
CA SER A 59 17.39 14.10 4.77
C SER A 59 15.90 14.25 4.41
N LEU A 60 15.47 15.44 4.00
CA LEU A 60 14.09 15.69 3.58
C LEU A 60 13.74 14.93 2.30
N PHE A 61 14.67 14.87 1.34
CA PHE A 61 14.49 14.09 0.13
C PHE A 61 14.30 12.59 0.44
N THR A 62 15.16 12.01 1.28
CA THR A 62 15.04 10.63 1.73
C THR A 62 13.73 10.39 2.50
N ALA A 63 13.33 11.30 3.39
CA ALA A 63 12.08 11.18 4.13
C ALA A 63 10.85 11.18 3.20
N ASN A 64 10.82 12.09 2.22
CA ASN A 64 9.73 12.15 1.24
C ASN A 64 9.71 10.91 0.34
N ALA A 65 10.88 10.45 -0.13
CA ALA A 65 10.98 9.23 -0.91
C ALA A 65 10.48 8.01 -0.14
N SER A 66 10.88 7.88 1.14
CA SER A 66 10.40 6.83 2.04
C SER A 66 8.89 6.92 2.29
N ALA A 67 8.35 8.12 2.50
CA ALA A 67 6.92 8.32 2.72
C ALA A 67 6.09 7.92 1.50
N ILE A 68 6.57 8.21 0.28
CA ILE A 68 5.90 7.79 -0.96
C ILE A 68 5.89 6.27 -1.10
N LEU A 69 7.03 5.61 -0.81
CA LEU A 69 7.12 4.15 -0.86
C LEU A 69 6.23 3.48 0.20
N ASN A 70 6.15 4.07 1.40
CA ASN A 70 5.33 3.53 2.48
C ASN A 70 3.82 3.66 2.21
N ARG A 71 3.36 4.68 1.48
CA ARG A 71 1.95 4.78 1.05
C ARG A 71 1.52 3.64 0.13
N SER A 72 2.46 2.98 -0.56
CA SER A 72 2.17 1.78 -1.36
C SER A 72 2.06 0.51 -0.52
N VAL A 73 2.47 0.58 0.75
CA VAL A 73 2.46 -0.51 1.73
C VAL A 73 1.70 0.00 2.96
N GLU A 74 0.47 0.47 2.77
CA GLU A 74 -0.44 0.60 3.90
C GLU A 74 -0.89 -0.83 4.23
N GLU A 75 -0.22 -1.45 5.20
CA GLU A 75 -0.64 -2.74 5.74
C GLU A 75 -2.07 -2.57 6.23
N ILE A 76 -3.01 -3.27 5.59
CA ILE A 76 -4.37 -3.37 6.12
C ILE A 76 -4.19 -3.91 7.55
N PRO A 77 -4.56 -3.15 8.59
CA PRO A 77 -4.17 -3.44 9.97
C PRO A 77 -4.80 -4.72 10.51
N ILE A 78 -5.77 -5.27 9.79
CA ILE A 78 -6.56 -6.44 10.17
C ILE A 78 -6.16 -7.60 9.25
N GLN A 79 -5.24 -8.43 9.72
CA GLN A 79 -4.74 -9.58 8.94
C GLN A 79 -5.06 -10.92 9.59
N THR A 80 -5.36 -10.92 10.88
CA THR A 80 -5.62 -12.10 11.68
C THR A 80 -6.94 -11.96 12.41
N LYS A 81 -7.44 -13.09 12.94
CA LYS A 81 -8.64 -13.09 13.77
C LYS A 81 -8.43 -12.39 15.11
N GLU A 82 -7.19 -12.33 15.60
CA GLU A 82 -6.83 -11.63 16.83
C GLU A 82 -6.99 -10.12 16.66
N ASP A 83 -6.68 -9.58 15.49
CA ASP A 83 -6.82 -8.15 15.18
C ASP A 83 -8.29 -7.70 15.21
N LEU A 84 -9.22 -8.61 14.88
CA LEU A 84 -10.66 -8.36 14.93
C LEU A 84 -11.17 -8.09 16.36
N ARG A 85 -10.45 -8.53 17.39
CA ARG A 85 -10.87 -8.33 18.79
C ARG A 85 -10.57 -6.92 19.32
N GLY A 86 -9.72 -6.16 18.63
CA GLY A 86 -9.33 -4.81 19.03
C GLY A 86 -10.11 -3.70 18.30
N VAL A 87 -11.04 -4.06 17.43
CA VAL A 87 -11.71 -3.14 16.51
C VAL A 87 -13.22 -3.38 16.47
N THR A 88 -13.95 -2.42 15.93
CA THR A 88 -15.40 -2.49 15.76
C THR A 88 -15.72 -3.27 14.49
N VAL A 89 -16.19 -4.51 14.66
CA VAL A 89 -16.50 -5.42 13.55
C VAL A 89 -17.97 -5.35 13.20
N GLY A 90 -18.30 -5.27 11.91
CA GLY A 90 -19.67 -5.42 11.40
C GLY A 90 -19.88 -6.75 10.68
N ALA A 91 -21.07 -7.32 10.79
CA ALA A 91 -21.51 -8.43 9.94
C ALA A 91 -23.00 -8.36 9.63
N VAL A 92 -23.37 -8.93 8.48
CA VAL A 92 -24.77 -9.03 8.05
C VAL A 92 -25.44 -10.18 8.80
N GLN A 93 -26.66 -9.98 9.28
CA GLN A 93 -27.44 -11.00 9.98
C GLN A 93 -27.66 -12.24 9.10
N LYS A 94 -27.56 -13.42 9.70
CA LYS A 94 -27.71 -14.75 9.08
C LYS A 94 -26.75 -14.98 7.90
N SER A 95 -25.62 -14.27 7.87
CA SER A 95 -24.57 -14.47 6.89
C SER A 95 -23.49 -15.44 7.37
N SER A 96 -22.68 -15.94 6.45
CA SER A 96 -21.48 -16.72 6.78
C SER A 96 -20.48 -15.93 7.63
N GLY A 97 -20.44 -14.60 7.48
CA GLY A 97 -19.59 -13.73 8.31
C GLY A 97 -20.06 -13.69 9.77
N GLU A 98 -21.38 -13.57 9.98
CA GLU A 98 -21.96 -13.66 11.33
C GLU A 98 -21.68 -15.03 11.96
N GLU A 99 -21.89 -16.11 11.22
CA GLU A 99 -21.63 -17.47 11.72
C GLU A 99 -20.17 -17.66 12.16
N TYR A 100 -19.22 -17.13 11.38
CA TYR A 100 -17.80 -17.15 11.72
C TYR A 100 -17.51 -16.40 13.02
N LEU A 101 -18.02 -15.18 13.15
CA LEU A 101 -17.79 -14.33 14.34
C LEU A 101 -18.39 -14.95 15.60
N LEU A 102 -19.59 -15.53 15.49
CA LEU A 102 -20.22 -16.27 16.58
C LEU A 102 -19.38 -17.48 17.02
N ARG A 103 -18.82 -18.22 16.05
CA ARG A 103 -17.96 -19.39 16.33
C ARG A 103 -16.65 -19.01 17.01
N GLU A 104 -16.01 -17.93 16.56
CA GLU A 104 -14.75 -17.43 17.13
C GLU A 104 -14.94 -16.55 18.38
N HIS A 105 -16.19 -16.34 18.80
CA HIS A 105 -16.57 -15.54 19.97
C HIS A 105 -16.04 -14.09 19.88
N ILE A 106 -16.14 -13.49 18.70
CA ILE A 106 -15.75 -12.10 18.44
C ILE A 106 -17.01 -11.23 18.55
N GLU A 107 -16.94 -10.10 19.27
CA GLU A 107 -18.04 -9.15 19.34
C GLU A 107 -18.19 -8.38 18.03
N TYR A 108 -19.44 -8.13 17.61
CA TYR A 108 -19.74 -7.50 16.34
C TYR A 108 -21.08 -6.78 16.35
N GLU A 109 -21.20 -5.77 15.50
CA GLU A 109 -22.44 -5.08 15.20
C GLU A 109 -23.20 -5.80 14.07
N ARG A 110 -24.50 -5.99 14.26
CA ARG A 110 -25.38 -6.69 13.33
C ARG A 110 -26.06 -5.72 12.39
N PHE A 111 -25.92 -5.96 11.09
CA PHE A 111 -26.58 -5.19 10.04
C PHE A 111 -27.63 -6.03 9.30
N GLU A 112 -28.72 -5.42 8.87
CA GLU A 112 -29.80 -6.12 8.16
C GLU A 112 -29.39 -6.58 6.75
N ASN A 113 -28.53 -5.81 6.08
CA ASN A 113 -28.07 -6.06 4.73
C ASN A 113 -26.64 -5.55 4.54
N ILE A 114 -26.02 -5.97 3.44
CA ILE A 114 -24.62 -5.64 3.16
C ILE A 114 -24.41 -4.14 2.90
N ASP A 115 -25.39 -3.47 2.29
CA ASP A 115 -25.29 -2.03 2.03
C ASP A 115 -25.20 -1.23 3.33
N ALA A 116 -26.03 -1.54 4.32
CA ALA A 116 -26.00 -0.88 5.62
C ALA A 116 -24.66 -1.11 6.35
N ALA A 117 -24.08 -2.30 6.22
CA ALA A 117 -22.77 -2.60 6.80
C ALA A 117 -21.65 -1.83 6.10
N LEU A 118 -21.65 -1.80 4.77
CA LEU A 118 -20.63 -1.08 3.99
C LEU A 118 -20.76 0.44 4.12
N ASP A 119 -21.99 0.97 4.19
CA ASP A 119 -22.22 2.38 4.48
C ASP A 119 -21.74 2.72 5.90
N ALA A 120 -21.93 1.84 6.88
CA ALA A 120 -21.38 2.05 8.23
C ALA A 120 -19.84 2.07 8.23
N LEU A 121 -19.21 1.20 7.43
CA LEU A 121 -17.76 1.16 7.25
C LEU A 121 -17.23 2.46 6.60
N LEU A 122 -17.88 2.92 5.53
CA LEU A 122 -17.47 4.14 4.82
C LEU A 122 -17.68 5.43 5.64
N ASN A 123 -18.57 5.40 6.63
CA ASN A 123 -18.84 6.52 7.54
C ASN A 123 -18.07 6.41 8.87
N ASP A 124 -17.01 5.59 8.93
CA ASP A 124 -16.16 5.38 10.11
C ASP A 124 -16.93 4.96 11.39
N LYS A 125 -18.10 4.30 11.24
CA LYS A 125 -18.87 3.78 12.38
C LYS A 125 -18.35 2.43 12.87
N ILE A 126 -17.78 1.67 11.94
CA ILE A 126 -17.16 0.38 12.18
C ILE A 126 -15.82 0.36 11.44
N ASP A 127 -14.87 -0.42 11.93
CA ASP A 127 -13.52 -0.49 11.40
C ASP A 127 -13.39 -1.55 10.28
N CYS A 128 -14.22 -2.60 10.32
CA CYS A 128 -14.22 -3.63 9.28
C CYS A 128 -15.55 -4.35 9.16
N VAL A 129 -15.75 -5.01 8.01
CA VAL A 129 -16.91 -5.89 7.76
C VAL A 129 -16.41 -7.30 7.45
N VAL A 130 -16.87 -8.27 8.23
CA VAL A 130 -16.60 -9.69 7.95
C VAL A 130 -17.72 -10.25 7.09
N SER A 131 -17.39 -10.62 5.86
CA SER A 131 -18.36 -11.10 4.87
C SER A 131 -17.69 -12.01 3.83
N ASN A 132 -18.48 -12.51 2.89
CA ASN A 132 -18.00 -13.32 1.78
C ASN A 132 -17.26 -12.45 0.76
N VAL A 133 -15.97 -12.71 0.56
CA VAL A 133 -15.08 -11.87 -0.26
C VAL A 133 -15.56 -11.67 -1.71
N PRO A 134 -16.06 -12.69 -2.43
CA PRO A 134 -16.57 -12.49 -3.80
C PRO A 134 -17.71 -11.47 -3.89
N VAL A 135 -18.57 -11.39 -2.87
CA VAL A 135 -19.65 -10.39 -2.83
C VAL A 135 -19.05 -8.99 -2.71
N ILE A 136 -18.06 -8.82 -1.82
CA ILE A 136 -17.36 -7.54 -1.65
C ILE A 136 -16.59 -7.15 -2.90
N GLN A 137 -15.85 -8.07 -3.52
CA GLN A 137 -15.13 -7.84 -4.77
C GLN A 137 -16.08 -7.40 -5.90
N TYR A 138 -17.20 -8.09 -6.06
CA TYR A 138 -18.22 -7.73 -7.04
C TYR A 138 -18.76 -6.31 -6.79
N LEU A 139 -19.13 -5.98 -5.55
CA LEU A 139 -19.64 -4.65 -5.19
C LEU A 139 -18.59 -3.55 -5.40
N ASN A 140 -17.34 -3.80 -5.01
CA ASN A 140 -16.22 -2.87 -5.19
C ASN A 140 -15.89 -2.61 -6.67
N LYS A 141 -16.24 -3.54 -7.56
CA LYS A 141 -16.00 -3.40 -9.00
C LYS A 141 -17.19 -2.80 -9.76
N HIS A 142 -18.41 -3.19 -9.40
CA HIS A 142 -19.60 -2.92 -10.19
C HIS A 142 -20.54 -1.86 -9.60
N ASP A 143 -20.50 -1.61 -8.29
CA ASP A 143 -21.32 -0.56 -7.66
C ASP A 143 -20.53 0.76 -7.55
N LYS A 144 -21.07 1.83 -8.14
CA LYS A 144 -20.47 3.17 -8.10
C LYS A 144 -20.32 3.71 -6.69
N ARG A 145 -21.15 3.26 -5.74
CA ARG A 145 -21.09 3.69 -4.33
C ARG A 145 -19.81 3.23 -3.65
N TYR A 146 -19.35 2.01 -3.97
CA TYR A 146 -18.20 1.38 -3.31
C TYR A 146 -16.95 1.35 -4.18
N PHE A 147 -17.06 1.78 -5.45
CA PHE A 147 -16.01 1.64 -6.46
C PHE A 147 -14.65 2.15 -5.97
N ASN A 148 -13.69 1.22 -5.84
CA ASN A 148 -12.32 1.48 -5.42
C ASN A 148 -12.18 2.20 -4.06
N GLN A 149 -13.15 2.05 -3.18
CA GLN A 149 -13.16 2.62 -1.83
C GLN A 149 -12.97 1.56 -0.74
N LEU A 150 -13.18 0.28 -1.07
CA LEU A 150 -13.07 -0.81 -0.11
C LEU A 150 -11.71 -1.49 -0.20
N ALA A 151 -10.99 -1.54 0.91
CA ALA A 151 -9.80 -2.37 1.07
C ALA A 151 -10.23 -3.78 1.52
N ILE A 152 -9.75 -4.81 0.82
CA ILE A 152 -10.01 -6.21 1.17
C ILE A 152 -8.76 -6.77 1.84
N ALA A 153 -8.92 -7.33 3.04
CA ALA A 153 -7.82 -7.96 3.77
C ALA A 153 -7.18 -9.07 2.91
N SER A 154 -5.84 -9.10 2.90
CA SER A 154 -5.06 -10.04 2.09
C SER A 154 -5.18 -11.49 2.56
N ASN A 155 -5.54 -11.70 3.84
CA ASN A 155 -5.68 -13.00 4.45
C ASN A 155 -7.14 -13.43 4.55
N TRP A 156 -7.39 -14.66 4.12
CA TRP A 156 -8.67 -15.32 4.26
C TRP A 156 -8.85 -15.79 5.71
N LEU A 157 -9.87 -15.26 6.40
CA LEU A 157 -10.23 -15.68 7.76
C LEU A 157 -10.71 -17.14 7.82
N LEU A 158 -11.43 -17.56 6.77
CA LEU A 158 -11.91 -18.92 6.59
C LEU A 158 -12.05 -19.21 5.09
N ARG A 159 -11.49 -20.34 4.64
CA ARG A 159 -11.68 -20.82 3.27
C ARG A 159 -12.91 -21.72 3.24
N ASN A 160 -14.01 -21.20 2.70
CA ASN A 160 -15.22 -21.96 2.45
C ASN A 160 -15.42 -22.15 0.95
N ASN A 161 -15.76 -23.37 0.54
CA ASN A 161 -16.15 -23.65 -0.84
C ASN A 161 -17.66 -23.42 -0.98
N MET A 162 -18.05 -22.68 -2.02
CA MET A 162 -19.46 -22.56 -2.40
C MET A 162 -19.87 -23.79 -3.21
N GLY A 163 -21.11 -24.23 -3.03
CA GLY A 163 -21.66 -25.39 -3.73
C GLY A 163 -23.15 -25.23 -4.00
N ILE A 164 -23.65 -26.07 -4.90
CA ILE A 164 -25.08 -26.16 -5.21
C ILE A 164 -25.68 -27.24 -4.31
N ALA A 165 -26.65 -26.85 -3.46
CA ALA A 165 -27.34 -27.79 -2.60
C ALA A 165 -28.44 -28.53 -3.38
N LEU A 166 -28.46 -29.86 -3.25
CA LEU A 166 -29.46 -30.74 -3.84
C LEU A 166 -30.01 -31.66 -2.74
N SER A 167 -31.23 -32.18 -2.91
CA SER A 167 -31.72 -33.24 -2.02
C SER A 167 -30.82 -34.47 -2.09
N GLU A 168 -30.72 -35.19 -0.97
CA GLU A 168 -29.79 -36.33 -0.84
C GLU A 168 -30.00 -37.40 -1.93
N GLU A 169 -31.27 -37.66 -2.29
CA GLU A 169 -31.68 -38.63 -3.31
C GLU A 169 -31.85 -38.03 -4.72
N SER A 170 -31.32 -36.82 -4.96
CA SER A 170 -31.51 -36.15 -6.26
C SER A 170 -30.80 -36.91 -7.39
N PRO A 171 -31.51 -37.31 -8.47
CA PRO A 171 -30.88 -37.92 -9.63
C PRO A 171 -29.99 -36.93 -10.41
N LEU A 172 -30.07 -35.63 -10.10
CA LEU A 172 -29.30 -34.57 -10.75
C LEU A 172 -27.91 -34.36 -10.14
N LYS A 173 -27.62 -34.99 -8.99
CA LYS A 173 -26.35 -34.80 -8.27
C LYS A 173 -25.13 -35.14 -9.14
N GLU A 174 -25.10 -36.34 -9.71
CA GLU A 174 -23.98 -36.81 -10.54
C GLU A 174 -23.88 -36.08 -11.89
N PRO A 175 -24.98 -35.83 -12.63
CA PRO A 175 -24.94 -34.99 -13.84
C PRO A 175 -24.40 -33.57 -13.58
N ILE A 176 -24.84 -32.91 -12.51
CA ILE A 176 -24.40 -31.55 -12.18
C ILE A 176 -22.92 -31.53 -11.81
N ASP A 177 -22.47 -32.46 -10.97
CA ASP A 177 -21.07 -32.52 -10.53
C ASP A 177 -20.10 -32.69 -11.71
N ASN A 178 -20.42 -33.61 -12.63
CA ASN A 178 -19.63 -33.82 -13.85
C ASN A 178 -19.54 -32.56 -14.72
N VAL A 179 -20.64 -31.83 -14.88
CA VAL A 179 -20.67 -30.58 -15.65
C VAL A 179 -19.89 -29.47 -14.94
N LEU A 180 -20.02 -29.35 -13.61
CA LEU A 180 -19.27 -28.37 -12.82
C LEU A 180 -17.76 -28.59 -12.92
N LEU A 181 -17.31 -29.84 -12.81
CA LEU A 181 -15.88 -30.18 -12.94
C LEU A 181 -15.33 -29.80 -14.31
N GLN A 182 -16.10 -30.03 -15.39
CA GLN A 182 -15.72 -29.60 -16.73
C GLN A 182 -15.65 -28.07 -16.81
N LEU A 183 -16.70 -27.37 -16.39
CA LEU A 183 -16.79 -25.91 -16.46
C LEU A 183 -15.65 -25.22 -15.70
N ILE A 184 -15.35 -25.64 -14.47
CA ILE A 184 -14.31 -25.01 -13.64
C ILE A 184 -12.91 -25.17 -14.26
N SER A 185 -12.70 -26.22 -15.06
CA SER A 185 -11.43 -26.45 -15.78
C SER A 185 -11.30 -25.61 -17.06
N GLU A 186 -12.38 -25.02 -17.56
CA GLU A 186 -12.36 -24.24 -18.80
C GLU A 186 -11.80 -22.84 -18.59
N LYS A 187 -11.11 -22.32 -19.62
CA LYS A 187 -10.67 -20.92 -19.65
C LYS A 187 -11.83 -19.92 -19.51
N LYS A 188 -13.02 -20.29 -19.97
CA LYS A 188 -14.22 -19.44 -19.90
C LYS A 188 -14.63 -19.16 -18.45
N TRP A 189 -14.45 -20.13 -17.55
CA TRP A 189 -14.71 -19.94 -16.13
C TRP A 189 -13.73 -18.94 -15.50
N GLN A 190 -12.44 -19.07 -15.80
CA GLN A 190 -11.43 -18.10 -15.37
C GLN A 190 -11.71 -16.70 -15.90
N GLN A 191 -12.14 -16.59 -17.17
CA GLN A 191 -12.53 -15.30 -17.74
C GLN A 191 -13.75 -14.68 -17.05
N ALA A 192 -14.73 -15.51 -16.64
CA ALA A 192 -15.87 -15.02 -15.88
C ALA A 192 -15.46 -14.54 -14.48
N LEU A 193 -14.58 -15.26 -13.78
CA LEU A 193 -14.04 -14.78 -12.50
C LEU A 193 -13.31 -13.44 -12.66
N TYR A 194 -12.49 -13.29 -13.69
CA TYR A 194 -11.83 -12.03 -13.97
C TYR A 194 -12.82 -10.90 -14.29
N GLU A 195 -13.84 -11.18 -15.11
CA GLU A 195 -14.84 -10.20 -15.52
C GLU A 195 -15.66 -9.70 -14.32
N TYR A 196 -16.12 -10.61 -13.46
CA TYR A 196 -17.04 -10.28 -12.36
C TYR A 196 -16.35 -9.94 -11.02
N LEU A 197 -15.19 -10.54 -10.74
CA LEU A 197 -14.48 -10.40 -9.46
C LEU A 197 -13.12 -9.71 -9.61
N GLY A 198 -12.52 -9.73 -10.80
CA GLY A 198 -11.20 -9.12 -11.05
C GLY A 198 -10.00 -10.01 -10.75
N GLU A 199 -10.21 -11.32 -10.58
CA GLU A 199 -9.18 -12.34 -10.34
C GLU A 199 -8.69 -13.04 -11.62
#